data_AF-A0A6N7QSV5-F1
#
_entry.id   AF-A0A6N7QSV5-F1
#
_cell.length_a   1.000
_cell.length_b   1.000
_cell.length_c   1.000
_cell.angle_alpha   90.00
_cell.angle_beta   90.00
_cell.angle_gamma   90.00
#
_symmetry.space_group_name_H-M   'P 1'
#
loop_
_entity.id
_entity.type
_entity.pdbx_description
1 polymer ?
#
loop_
_entity_poly.entity_id
_entity_poly.type
_entity_poly.pdbx_seq_one_letter_code
_entity_poly.pdbx_strand_id
1 'polypeptide(L)'
;MNDKIIKRMEQLERINSNIKQLDHEELAHLYELVRLYNEALYIVGDLVAESAYVKDTAYLERKRIHAETVINGTGTVAMKEANAELTIHEYRKQERDANALYIKFKNRQSAIENSIVDLRQKRNRLENELQAVNDRR
;
A
#
# COMPACT_ATOMS: atom_id res chain seq x y z
N MET A 1 11.74 1.25 10.54
CA MET A 1 10.50 1.41 9.73
C MET A 1 9.82 2.68 10.22
N ASN A 2 9.32 3.55 9.34
CA ASN A 2 8.75 4.85 9.73
C ASN A 2 7.58 4.66 10.70
N ASP A 3 7.59 5.34 11.87
CA ASP A 3 6.56 5.25 12.91
C ASP A 3 5.15 5.53 12.36
N LYS A 4 5.05 6.40 11.35
CA LYS A 4 3.79 6.69 10.67
C LYS A 4 3.26 5.47 9.91
N ILE A 5 4.14 4.72 9.23
CA ILE A 5 3.79 3.49 8.53
C ILE A 5 3.29 2.44 9.53
N ILE A 6 3.99 2.26 10.65
CA ILE A 6 3.60 1.30 11.70
C ILE A 6 2.20 1.62 12.24
N LYS A 7 1.97 2.87 12.66
CA LYS A 7 0.66 3.30 13.19
C LYS A 7 -0.48 3.12 12.18
N ARG A 8 -0.24 3.43 10.90
CA ARG A 8 -1.22 3.22 9.83
C ARG A 8 -1.48 1.73 9.58
N MET A 9 -0.47 0.88 9.66
CA MET A 9 -0.64 -0.57 9.55
C MET A 9 -1.49 -1.13 10.69
N GLU A 10 -1.26 -0.71 11.93
CA GLU A 10 -2.09 -1.13 13.08
C GLU A 10 -3.55 -0.69 12.94
N GLN A 11 -3.79 0.54 12.47
CA GLN A 11 -5.15 1.02 12.17
C GLN A 11 -5.83 0.15 11.11
N LEU A 12 -5.10 -0.17 10.04
CA LEU A 12 -5.58 -1.00 8.95
C LEU A 12 -5.85 -2.45 9.38
N GLU A 13 -5.07 -2.99 10.31
CA GLU A 13 -5.29 -4.31 10.90
C GLU A 13 -6.56 -4.34 11.78
N ARG A 14 -6.84 -3.27 12.52
CA ARG A 14 -8.10 -3.12 13.26
C ARG A 14 -9.29 -3.09 12.32
N ILE A 15 -9.24 -2.29 11.26
CA ILE A 15 -10.32 -2.24 10.26
C ILE A 15 -10.54 -3.60 9.59
N ASN A 16 -9.47 -4.27 9.18
CA ASN A 16 -9.56 -5.62 8.63
C ASN A 16 -10.24 -6.62 9.58
N SER A 17 -9.95 -6.51 10.88
CA SER A 17 -10.57 -7.36 11.90
C SER A 17 -12.07 -7.10 12.00
N ASN A 18 -12.49 -5.83 11.94
CA ASN A 18 -13.91 -5.46 11.93
C ASN A 18 -14.62 -5.96 10.66
N ILE A 19 -13.99 -5.83 9.49
CA ILE A 19 -14.53 -6.34 8.21
C ILE A 19 -14.80 -7.85 8.29
N LYS A 20 -13.90 -8.62 8.91
CA LYS A 20 -14.04 -10.09 9.05
C LYS A 20 -15.23 -10.51 9.91
N GLN A 21 -15.77 -9.61 10.74
CA GLN A 21 -16.91 -9.91 11.61
C GLN A 21 -18.26 -9.67 10.93
N LEU A 22 -18.28 -9.06 9.75
CA LEU A 22 -19.51 -8.67 9.05
C LEU A 22 -19.90 -9.70 8.00
N ASP A 23 -21.20 -10.00 7.96
CA ASP A 23 -21.77 -10.83 6.90
C ASP A 23 -21.86 -10.03 5.59
N HIS A 24 -21.33 -10.60 4.52
CA HIS A 24 -21.32 -9.96 3.20
C HIS A 24 -22.64 -10.16 2.45
N GLU A 25 -23.58 -10.95 2.96
CA GLU A 25 -24.93 -11.13 2.37
C GLU A 25 -26.00 -10.29 3.07
N GLU A 26 -25.73 -9.76 4.26
CA GLU A 26 -26.69 -8.97 5.03
C GLU A 26 -26.66 -7.49 4.62
N LEU A 27 -27.82 -6.94 4.26
CA LEU A 27 -27.91 -5.56 3.74
C LEU A 27 -27.37 -4.52 4.72
N ALA A 28 -27.70 -4.62 6.02
CA ALA A 28 -27.20 -3.70 7.04
C ALA A 28 -25.68 -3.76 7.16
N HIS A 29 -25.10 -4.96 7.08
CA HIS A 29 -23.66 -5.16 7.09
C HIS A 29 -22.98 -4.66 5.81
N LEU A 30 -23.64 -4.70 4.65
CA LEU A 30 -23.08 -4.14 3.41
C LEU A 30 -22.84 -2.63 3.50
N TYR A 31 -23.72 -1.89 4.17
CA TYR A 31 -23.48 -0.46 4.44
C TYR A 31 -22.23 -0.24 5.29
N GLU A 32 -22.08 -1.01 6.36
CA GLU A 32 -20.94 -0.92 7.26
C GLU A 32 -19.64 -1.39 6.59
N LEU A 33 -19.69 -2.45 5.79
CA LEU A 33 -18.58 -2.92 4.98
C LEU A 33 -18.10 -1.82 4.02
N VAL A 34 -19.00 -1.17 3.28
CA VAL A 34 -18.63 -0.04 2.41
C VAL A 34 -17.96 1.08 3.23
N ARG A 35 -18.49 1.42 4.41
CA ARG A 35 -17.89 2.43 5.29
C ARG A 35 -16.46 2.05 5.70
N LEU A 36 -16.27 0.84 6.20
CA LEU A 36 -14.97 0.32 6.65
C LEU A 36 -13.95 0.23 5.51
N TYR A 37 -14.36 -0.21 4.32
CA TYR A 37 -13.47 -0.24 3.17
C TYR A 37 -13.09 1.16 2.68
N ASN A 38 -13.96 2.17 2.78
CA ASN A 38 -13.58 3.57 2.51
C ASN A 38 -12.57 4.09 3.54
N GLU A 39 -12.73 3.74 4.81
CA GLU A 39 -11.75 4.08 5.86
C GLU A 39 -10.39 3.40 5.60
N ALA A 40 -10.42 2.11 5.22
CA ALA A 40 -9.23 1.38 4.80
C ALA A 40 -8.56 2.01 3.57
N LEU A 41 -9.34 2.49 2.60
CA LEU A 41 -8.83 3.15 1.39
C LEU A 41 -8.01 4.40 1.74
N TYR A 42 -8.52 5.22 2.66
CA TYR A 42 -7.81 6.41 3.12
C TYR A 42 -6.47 6.06 3.79
N ILE A 43 -6.48 5.08 4.70
CA ILE A 43 -5.27 4.63 5.38
C ILE A 43 -4.25 4.02 4.41
N VAL A 44 -4.71 3.25 3.43
CA VAL A 44 -3.82 2.69 2.40
C VAL A 44 -3.28 3.79 1.48
N GLY A 45 -4.06 4.82 1.17
CA GLY A 45 -3.57 6.00 0.45
C GLY A 45 -2.39 6.67 1.16
N ASP A 46 -2.49 6.87 2.48
CA ASP A 46 -1.38 7.36 3.29
C ASP A 46 -0.15 6.44 3.24
N LEU A 47 -0.35 5.12 3.35
CA LEU A 47 0.72 4.13 3.27
C LEU A 47 1.41 4.12 1.90
N VAL A 48 0.66 4.31 0.82
CA VAL A 48 1.20 4.46 -0.55
C VAL A 48 2.06 5.71 -0.64
N ALA A 49 1.60 6.85 -0.13
CA ALA A 49 2.37 8.10 -0.15
C ALA A 49 3.68 7.98 0.65
N GLU A 50 3.62 7.45 1.88
CA GLU A 50 4.80 7.27 2.74
C GLU A 50 5.80 6.27 2.14
N SER A 51 5.32 5.15 1.59
CA SER A 51 6.19 4.17 0.96
C SER A 51 6.82 4.69 -0.33
N ALA A 52 6.12 5.53 -1.10
CA ALA A 52 6.71 6.22 -2.25
C ALA A 52 7.86 7.13 -1.84
N TYR A 53 7.67 7.94 -0.78
CA TYR A 53 8.71 8.79 -0.24
C TYR A 53 9.96 7.99 0.21
N VAL A 54 9.75 6.89 0.95
CA VAL A 54 10.85 6.03 1.40
C VAL A 54 11.59 5.40 0.23
N LYS A 55 10.86 4.93 -0.80
CA LYS A 55 11.43 4.35 -2.02
C LYS A 55 12.30 5.36 -2.77
N ASP A 56 11.79 6.57 -2.99
CA ASP A 56 12.52 7.61 -3.73
C ASP A 56 13.74 8.11 -2.92
N THR A 57 13.61 8.20 -1.59
CA THR A 57 14.73 8.53 -0.70
C THR A 57 15.83 7.46 -0.75
N ALA A 58 15.47 6.18 -0.71
CA ALA A 58 16.43 5.08 -0.80
C ALA A 58 17.17 5.06 -2.14
N TYR A 59 16.47 5.35 -3.25
CA TYR A 59 17.08 5.51 -4.57
C TYR A 59 18.08 6.67 -4.61
N LEU A 60 17.67 7.84 -4.11
CA LEU A 60 18.54 9.03 -4.07
C LEU A 60 19.79 8.78 -3.24
N GLU A 61 19.64 8.18 -2.06
CA GLU A 61 20.75 7.90 -1.16
C GLU A 61 21.74 6.91 -1.78
N ARG A 62 21.24 5.84 -2.42
CA ARG A 62 22.10 4.92 -3.16
C ARG A 62 22.91 5.63 -4.23
N LYS A 63 22.28 6.51 -5.00
CA LYS A 63 22.95 7.28 -6.06
C LYS A 63 24.00 8.24 -5.50
N ARG A 64 23.70 8.89 -4.37
CA ARG A 64 24.63 9.75 -3.65
C ARG A 64 25.88 8.97 -3.22
N ILE A 65 25.70 7.87 -2.51
CA ILE A 65 26.82 7.03 -2.01
C ILE A 65 27.64 6.46 -3.16
N HIS A 66 27.00 6.03 -4.24
CA HIS A 66 27.72 5.56 -5.44
C HIS A 66 28.63 6.67 -5.99
N ALA A 67 28.08 7.86 -6.23
CA ALA A 67 28.82 8.99 -6.78
C ALA A 67 29.97 9.42 -5.86
N GLU A 68 29.72 9.52 -4.55
CA GLU A 68 30.75 9.84 -3.56
C GLU A 68 31.88 8.82 -3.54
N THR A 69 31.55 7.53 -3.66
CA THR A 69 32.55 6.46 -3.69
C THR A 69 33.40 6.51 -4.96
N VAL A 70 32.80 6.81 -6.11
CA VAL A 70 33.54 6.99 -7.36
C VAL A 70 34.45 8.22 -7.31
N ILE A 71 33.94 9.37 -6.82
CA ILE A 71 34.72 10.62 -6.75
C ILE A 71 35.92 10.47 -5.82
N ASN A 72 35.71 9.89 -4.63
CA ASN A 72 36.75 9.75 -3.61
C ASN A 72 37.64 8.51 -3.80
N GLY A 73 37.25 7.58 -4.67
CA GLY A 73 38.00 6.36 -4.94
C GLY A 73 39.34 6.62 -5.63
N THR A 74 40.30 5.72 -5.42
CA THR A 74 41.62 5.74 -6.06
C THR A 74 41.73 4.71 -7.18
N GLY A 75 42.67 4.89 -8.10
CA GLY A 75 42.93 3.95 -9.21
C GLY A 75 42.21 4.34 -10.50
N THR A 76 42.10 3.37 -11.42
CA THR A 76 41.43 3.58 -12.71
C THR A 76 39.92 3.75 -12.52
N VAL A 77 39.24 4.33 -13.51
CA VAL A 77 37.78 4.46 -13.50
C VAL A 77 37.09 3.11 -13.24
N ALA A 78 37.55 2.04 -13.90
CA ALA A 78 36.98 0.70 -13.71
C ALA A 78 37.11 0.18 -12.28
N MET A 79 38.23 0.44 -11.60
CA MET A 79 38.42 0.04 -10.20
C MET A 79 37.49 0.83 -9.27
N LYS A 80 37.33 2.14 -9.52
CA LYS A 80 36.46 3.01 -8.73
C LYS A 80 35.00 2.59 -8.83
N GLU A 81 34.53 2.32 -10.05
CA GLU A 81 33.17 1.83 -10.32
C GLU A 81 32.92 0.47 -9.66
N ALA A 82 33.86 -0.47 -9.76
CA ALA A 82 33.74 -1.77 -9.09
C ALA A 82 33.64 -1.63 -7.56
N ASN A 83 34.44 -0.75 -6.96
CA ASN A 83 34.38 -0.48 -5.53
C ASN A 83 33.08 0.22 -5.12
N ALA A 84 32.59 1.17 -5.92
CA ALA A 84 31.31 1.82 -5.70
C ALA A 84 30.16 0.82 -5.73
N GLU A 85 30.15 -0.12 -6.68
CA GLU A 85 29.13 -1.16 -6.78
C GLU A 85 29.11 -2.11 -5.57
N LEU A 86 30.28 -2.50 -5.06
CA LEU A 86 30.39 -3.26 -3.81
C LEU A 86 29.85 -2.45 -2.62
N THR A 87 30.18 -1.17 -2.56
CA THR A 87 29.79 -0.26 -1.46
C THR A 87 28.27 -0.05 -1.42
N ILE A 88 27.61 0.05 -2.58
CA ILE A 88 26.16 0.27 -2.64
C ILE A 88 25.31 -0.99 -2.54
N HIS A 89 25.89 -2.17 -2.29
CA HIS A 89 25.14 -3.43 -2.26
C HIS A 89 23.97 -3.39 -1.26
N GLU A 90 24.22 -2.96 -0.02
CA GLU A 90 23.17 -2.85 0.99
C GLU A 90 22.15 -1.76 0.64
N TYR A 91 22.58 -0.66 0.02
CA TYR A 91 21.66 0.40 -0.43
C TYR A 91 20.74 -0.09 -1.57
N ARG A 92 21.23 -0.95 -2.48
CA ARG A 92 20.38 -1.62 -3.50
C ARG A 92 19.33 -2.50 -2.84
N LYS A 93 19.69 -3.23 -1.78
CA LYS A 93 18.75 -4.04 -1.01
C LYS A 93 17.70 -3.19 -0.32
N GLN A 94 18.09 -2.07 0.30
CA GLN A 94 17.16 -1.12 0.91
C GLN A 94 16.20 -0.51 -0.13
N GLU A 95 16.69 -0.07 -1.29
CA GLU A 95 15.85 0.43 -2.38
C GLU A 95 14.85 -0.65 -2.84
N ARG A 96 15.31 -1.88 -3.04
CA ARG A 96 14.45 -3.01 -3.42
C ARG A 96 13.35 -3.25 -2.40
N ASP A 97 13.69 -3.28 -1.11
CA ASP A 97 12.74 -3.55 -0.04
C ASP A 97 11.71 -2.41 0.09
N ALA A 98 12.14 -1.16 -0.10
CA ALA A 98 11.25 0.01 -0.15
C ALA A 98 10.32 -0.03 -1.38
N ASN A 99 10.84 -0.43 -2.54
CA ASN A 99 10.03 -0.60 -3.75
C ASN A 99 8.99 -1.71 -3.59
N ALA A 100 9.37 -2.84 -2.99
CA ALA A 100 8.44 -3.93 -2.69
C ALA A 100 7.32 -3.48 -1.75
N LEU A 101 7.64 -2.66 -0.73
CA LEU A 101 6.65 -2.11 0.18
C LEU A 101 5.68 -1.16 -0.54
N TYR A 102 6.19 -0.29 -1.42
CA TYR A 102 5.36 0.58 -2.26
C TYR A 102 4.41 -0.21 -3.15
N ILE A 103 4.91 -1.21 -3.87
CA ILE A 103 4.10 -2.08 -4.72
C ILE A 103 3.03 -2.80 -3.90
N LYS A 104 3.38 -3.30 -2.71
CA LYS A 104 2.44 -3.96 -1.80
C LYS A 104 1.26 -3.05 -1.45
N PHE A 105 1.52 -1.81 -1.04
CA PHE A 105 0.45 -0.88 -0.69
C PHE A 105 -0.35 -0.41 -1.90
N LYS A 106 0.30 -0.18 -3.04
CA LYS A 106 -0.38 0.18 -4.29
C LYS A 106 -1.36 -0.92 -4.74
N ASN A 107 -0.92 -2.18 -4.74
CA ASN A 107 -1.79 -3.30 -5.10
C ASN A 107 -2.95 -3.45 -4.11
N ARG A 108 -2.70 -3.19 -2.82
CA ARG A 108 -3.74 -3.22 -1.79
C ARG A 108 -4.77 -2.10 -1.99
N GLN A 109 -4.35 -0.92 -2.43
CA GLN A 109 -5.25 0.18 -2.75
C GLN A 109 -6.26 -0.24 -3.83
N SER A 110 -5.76 -0.79 -4.94
CA SER A 110 -6.61 -1.28 -6.03
C SER A 110 -7.55 -2.40 -5.59
N ALA A 111 -7.09 -3.31 -4.73
CA ALA A 111 -7.97 -4.36 -4.19
C ALA A 111 -9.12 -3.79 -3.34
N ILE A 112 -8.85 -2.75 -2.55
CA ILE A 112 -9.89 -2.07 -1.75
C ILE A 112 -10.87 -1.32 -2.66
N GLU A 113 -10.38 -0.60 -3.67
CA GLU A 113 -11.21 0.11 -4.65
C GLU A 113 -12.20 -0.85 -5.33
N ASN A 114 -11.72 -2.01 -5.78
CA ASN A 114 -12.56 -3.05 -6.37
C ASN A 114 -13.58 -3.58 -5.36
N SER A 115 -13.16 -3.85 -4.12
CA SER A 115 -14.06 -4.34 -3.06
C SER A 115 -15.21 -3.36 -2.78
N ILE A 116 -14.93 -2.05 -2.78
CA ILE A 116 -15.95 -1.01 -2.60
C ILE A 116 -16.98 -1.05 -3.74
N VAL A 117 -16.51 -1.20 -4.98
CA VAL A 117 -17.39 -1.29 -6.15
C VAL A 117 -18.30 -2.51 -6.04
N ASP A 118 -17.72 -3.68 -5.77
CA ASP A 118 -18.47 -4.94 -5.67
C ASP A 118 -19.53 -4.88 -4.56
N LEU A 119 -19.16 -4.37 -3.38
CA LEU A 119 -20.08 -4.22 -2.25
C LEU A 119 -21.23 -3.25 -2.57
N ARG A 120 -20.95 -2.14 -3.25
CA ARG A 120 -21.99 -1.18 -3.67
C ARG A 120 -22.94 -1.79 -4.69
N GLN A 121 -22.43 -2.53 -5.66
CA GLN A 121 -23.27 -3.23 -6.65
C GLN A 121 -24.16 -4.28 -5.97
N LYS A 122 -23.58 -5.06 -5.06
CA LYS A 122 -24.31 -6.07 -4.30
C LYS A 122 -25.40 -5.46 -3.43
N ARG A 123 -25.09 -4.37 -2.72
CA ARG A 123 -26.05 -3.63 -1.91
C ARG A 123 -27.23 -3.13 -2.76
N ASN A 124 -26.95 -2.44 -3.87
CA ASN A 124 -27.99 -1.92 -4.75
C ASN A 124 -28.88 -3.05 -5.30
N ARG A 125 -28.31 -4.22 -5.60
CA ARG A 125 -29.08 -5.39 -6.02
C ARG A 125 -30.03 -5.87 -4.94
N LEU A 126 -29.56 -6.05 -3.70
CA LEU A 126 -30.39 -6.49 -2.58
C LEU A 126 -31.50 -5.48 -2.24
N GLU A 127 -31.21 -4.18 -2.32
CA GLU A 127 -32.20 -3.11 -2.13
C GLU A 127 -33.33 -3.21 -3.17
N ASN A 128 -32.97 -3.41 -4.43
CA ASN A 128 -33.95 -3.58 -5.50
C ASN A 128 -34.79 -4.85 -5.32
N GLU A 129 -34.17 -5.96 -4.90
CA GLU A 129 -34.86 -7.22 -4.61
C GLU A 129 -35.85 -7.05 -3.45
N LEU A 130 -35.46 -6.37 -2.36
CA LEU A 130 -36.34 -6.07 -1.23
C LEU A 130 -37.49 -5.14 -1.62
N GLN A 131 -37.22 -4.10 -2.40
CA GLN A 131 -38.25 -3.18 -2.88
C GLN A 131 -39.27 -3.92 -3.75
N ALA A 132 -38.82 -4.76 -4.68
CA ALA A 132 -39.69 -5.55 -5.53
C ALA A 132 -40.56 -6.55 -4.74
N VAL A 133 -40.07 -7.08 -3.62
CA VAL A 133 -40.87 -7.92 -2.71
C VAL A 133 -41.92 -7.10 -1.97
N ASN A 134 -41.55 -5.90 -1.50
CA ASN A 134 -42.47 -5.01 -0.81
C ASN A 134 -43.58 -4.47 -1.73
N ASP A 135 -43.24 -4.13 -2.99
CA ASP A 135 -44.20 -3.62 -3.98
C ASP A 135 -45.20 -4.69 -4.47
N ARG A 136 -44.92 -5.98 -4.23
CA ARG A 136 -45.78 -7.12 -4.59
C ARG A 136 -46.74 -7.56 -3.47
N ARG A 137 -46.63 -6.97 -2.27
CA ARG A 137 -47.52 -7.23 -1.13
C ARG A 137 -48.58 -6.14 -1.01
#